data_AF-A0A067EPA0-F1
#
_entry.id   AF-A0A067EPA0-F1
#
_cell.length_a   1.000
_cell.length_b   1.000
_cell.length_c   1.000
_cell.angle_alpha   90.00
_cell.angle_beta   90.00
_cell.angle_gamma   90.00
#
_symmetry.space_group_name_H-M   'P 1'
#
loop_
_entity.id
_entity.type
_entity.pdbx_description
1 polymer ?
#
loop_
_entity_poly.entity_id
_entity_poly.type
_entity_poly.pdbx_seq_one_letter_code
_entity_poly.pdbx_strand_id
1 'polypeptide(L)'
;MEERYEPVKELGSGNFGVARLVRDKRTKELVAVKYIERGKKIDENVQREIINHRSLRHPNIIRFKEVLLTPTHLAIVMEYAAGGELFARICSAGRFSEDEARFFFQQLISGVSYCHSMEICHRDLKLENTLLDGSPQPRLKICDFGYSKSGLLHSQPKSTVGTPAYIAPEVLARKEYDGKISDVWSCGVTLYVMLVGAYPFEDPEDPRNFRKTIDRIRNVQYFLPDYVRVSADCRHLLSQIFVADPSKRIPIPEIKKHPWFLKNLPKEIIEIEKTNYKEAGRDQPTQSVEEIMRIIQEAKMPGEATKVAGQGAAGASDPDDMEGDIESEIDASGDYMSHDP
;
A
#
# COMPACT_ATOMS: atom_id res chain seq x y z
N MET A 1 -21.64 5.16 -16.68
CA MET A 1 -21.30 4.53 -15.38
C MET A 1 -22.55 4.12 -14.60
N GLU A 2 -23.45 5.06 -14.29
CA GLU A 2 -24.67 4.83 -13.48
C GLU A 2 -25.65 3.83 -14.09
N GLU A 3 -25.64 3.68 -15.42
CA GLU A 3 -26.45 2.67 -16.12
C GLU A 3 -25.99 1.24 -15.80
N ARG A 4 -24.67 1.00 -15.65
CA ARG A 4 -24.08 -0.33 -15.48
C ARG A 4 -23.78 -0.67 -14.02
N TYR A 5 -23.39 0.31 -13.20
CA TYR A 5 -22.96 0.09 -11.82
C TYR A 5 -23.94 0.75 -10.85
N GLU A 6 -24.45 -0.06 -9.92
CA GLU A 6 -25.33 0.38 -8.84
C GLU A 6 -24.50 0.64 -7.56
N PRO A 7 -24.53 1.85 -6.98
CA PRO A 7 -23.86 2.13 -5.72
C PRO A 7 -24.41 1.27 -4.57
N VAL A 8 -23.53 0.70 -3.75
CA VAL A 8 -23.92 -0.12 -2.59
C VAL A 8 -23.52 0.56 -1.29
N LYS A 9 -22.24 0.89 -1.14
CA LYS A 9 -21.69 1.47 0.10
C LYS A 9 -20.39 2.22 -0.19
N GLU A 10 -20.08 3.23 0.60
CA GLU A 10 -18.74 3.81 0.66
C GLU A 10 -17.76 2.89 1.41
N LEU A 11 -16.59 2.61 0.82
CA LEU A 11 -15.54 1.76 1.41
C LEU A 11 -14.50 2.59 2.19
N GLY A 12 -14.22 3.82 1.75
CA GLY A 12 -13.31 4.74 2.42
C GLY A 12 -12.92 5.94 1.56
N SER A 13 -12.21 6.90 2.14
CA SER A 13 -11.74 8.12 1.49
C SER A 13 -10.22 8.29 1.64
N GLY A 14 -9.50 8.60 0.57
CA GLY A 14 -8.06 8.91 0.59
C GLY A 14 -7.69 10.13 -0.25
N ASN A 15 -6.39 10.45 -0.36
CA ASN A 15 -5.89 11.63 -1.11
C ASN A 15 -6.38 11.71 -2.58
N PHE A 16 -6.73 10.57 -3.18
CA PHE A 16 -7.15 10.45 -4.60
C PHE A 16 -8.64 10.16 -4.75
N GLY A 17 -9.43 10.48 -3.72
CA GLY A 17 -10.88 10.38 -3.74
C GLY A 17 -11.44 9.20 -2.95
N VAL A 18 -12.74 8.96 -3.17
CA VAL A 18 -13.56 8.01 -2.43
C VAL A 18 -13.55 6.66 -3.14
N ALA A 19 -13.31 5.58 -2.39
CA ALA A 19 -13.56 4.22 -2.84
C ALA A 19 -14.99 3.83 -2.52
N ARG A 20 -15.73 3.32 -3.51
CA ARG A 20 -17.12 2.87 -3.37
C ARG A 20 -17.25 1.42 -3.77
N LEU A 21 -18.03 0.68 -2.99
CA LEU A 21 -18.57 -0.61 -3.37
C LEU A 21 -19.74 -0.37 -4.30
N VAL A 22 -19.71 -1.00 -5.47
CA VAL A 22 -20.79 -0.98 -6.43
C VAL A 22 -21.10 -2.41 -6.89
N ARG A 23 -22.30 -2.60 -7.43
CA ARG A 23 -22.74 -3.86 -8.03
C ARG A 23 -22.84 -3.68 -9.55
N ASP A 24 -22.16 -4.52 -10.31
CA ASP A 24 -22.39 -4.59 -11.76
C ASP A 24 -23.81 -5.13 -11.99
N LYS A 25 -24.68 -4.33 -12.61
CA LYS A 25 -26.09 -4.69 -12.81
C LYS A 25 -26.27 -5.89 -13.74
N ARG A 26 -25.31 -6.17 -14.63
CA ARG A 26 -25.31 -7.28 -15.59
C ARG A 26 -24.81 -8.56 -14.92
N THR A 27 -23.64 -8.53 -14.30
CA THR A 27 -23.04 -9.76 -13.72
C THR A 27 -23.48 -10.01 -12.28
N LYS A 28 -24.13 -9.03 -11.64
CA LYS A 28 -24.47 -9.00 -10.20
C LYS A 28 -23.27 -9.04 -9.25
N GLU A 29 -22.06 -9.00 -9.80
CA GLU A 29 -20.81 -9.04 -9.07
C GLU A 29 -20.57 -7.73 -8.31
N LEU A 30 -20.04 -7.84 -7.10
CA LEU A 30 -19.58 -6.70 -6.32
C LEU A 30 -18.17 -6.30 -6.75
N VAL A 31 -17.96 -5.02 -6.99
CA VAL A 31 -16.66 -4.45 -7.37
C VAL A 31 -16.38 -3.18 -6.59
N ALA A 32 -15.10 -2.90 -6.36
CA ALA A 32 -14.68 -1.64 -5.79
C ALA A 32 -14.37 -0.66 -6.92
N VAL A 33 -14.76 0.61 -6.74
CA VAL A 33 -14.45 1.68 -7.68
C VAL A 33 -13.80 2.83 -6.96
N LYS A 34 -12.62 3.22 -7.45
CA LYS A 34 -11.90 4.41 -7.00
C LYS A 34 -12.12 5.54 -8.01
N TYR A 35 -12.46 6.73 -7.51
CA TYR A 35 -12.73 7.90 -8.33
C TYR A 35 -11.63 8.93 -8.18
N ILE A 36 -10.96 9.30 -9.27
CA ILE A 36 -9.98 10.38 -9.32
C ILE A 36 -10.61 11.55 -10.09
N GLU A 37 -10.62 12.75 -9.52
CA GLU A 37 -11.12 13.95 -10.22
C GLU A 37 -10.36 14.17 -11.53
N ARG A 38 -11.11 14.51 -12.59
CA ARG A 38 -10.54 14.88 -13.88
C ARG A 38 -9.67 16.12 -13.78
N GLY A 39 -8.74 16.29 -14.71
CA GLY A 39 -7.84 17.44 -14.75
C GLY A 39 -6.42 17.11 -14.30
N LYS A 40 -5.76 18.08 -13.65
CA LYS A 40 -4.32 18.04 -13.33
C LYS A 40 -3.88 16.90 -12.41
N LYS A 41 -4.81 16.29 -11.65
CA LYS A 41 -4.52 15.14 -10.78
C LYS A 41 -4.24 13.86 -11.58
N ILE A 42 -4.62 13.80 -12.85
CA ILE A 42 -4.38 12.66 -13.73
C ILE A 42 -3.06 12.91 -14.45
N ASP A 43 -1.98 12.53 -13.80
CA ASP A 43 -0.62 12.68 -14.31
C ASP A 43 -0.08 11.36 -14.90
N GLU A 44 1.20 11.37 -15.27
CA GLU A 44 1.88 10.18 -15.78
C GLU A 44 2.03 9.06 -14.73
N ASN A 45 1.99 9.40 -13.44
CA ASN A 45 2.07 8.41 -12.37
C ASN A 45 0.77 7.62 -12.29
N VAL A 46 -0.38 8.30 -12.31
CA VAL A 46 -1.71 7.64 -12.39
C VAL A 46 -1.79 6.73 -13.61
N GLN A 47 -1.31 7.20 -14.76
CA GLN A 47 -1.25 6.40 -15.98
C GLN A 47 -0.40 5.14 -15.80
N ARG A 48 0.84 5.29 -15.32
CA ARG A 48 1.78 4.18 -15.09
C ARG A 48 1.18 3.14 -14.14
N GLU A 49 0.55 3.59 -13.06
CA GLU A 49 -0.07 2.71 -12.07
C GLU A 49 -1.26 1.93 -12.63
N ILE A 50 -2.14 2.54 -13.43
CA ILE A 50 -3.26 1.81 -14.07
C ILE A 50 -2.72 0.73 -15.00
N ILE A 51 -1.68 1.03 -15.80
CA ILE A 51 -1.09 0.06 -16.73
C ILE A 51 -0.38 -1.08 -15.98
N ASN A 52 0.39 -0.75 -14.95
CA ASN A 52 1.05 -1.74 -14.09
C ASN A 52 0.00 -2.62 -13.42
N HIS A 53 -1.05 -2.04 -12.82
CA HIS A 53 -2.10 -2.80 -12.17
C HIS A 53 -2.85 -3.73 -13.13
N ARG A 54 -3.17 -3.26 -14.35
CA ARG A 54 -3.75 -4.11 -15.40
C ARG A 54 -2.90 -5.34 -15.73
N SER A 55 -1.57 -5.19 -15.67
CA SER A 55 -0.64 -6.29 -15.96
C SER A 55 -0.56 -7.34 -14.84
N LEU A 56 -0.90 -6.96 -13.61
CA LEU A 56 -0.83 -7.83 -12.44
C LEU A 56 -1.98 -8.84 -12.44
N ARG A 57 -1.64 -10.12 -12.58
CA ARG A 57 -2.59 -11.24 -12.61
C ARG A 57 -2.10 -12.33 -11.67
N HIS A 58 -2.44 -12.18 -10.40
CA HIS A 58 -2.11 -13.11 -9.34
C HIS A 58 -3.30 -13.27 -8.39
N PRO A 59 -3.61 -14.48 -7.90
CA PRO A 59 -4.78 -14.68 -7.06
C PRO A 59 -4.68 -13.99 -5.69
N ASN A 60 -3.46 -13.63 -5.26
CA ASN A 60 -3.21 -12.85 -4.04
C ASN A 60 -3.02 -11.34 -4.27
N ILE A 61 -3.39 -10.82 -5.44
CA ILE A 61 -3.39 -9.38 -5.73
C ILE A 61 -4.81 -8.97 -6.14
N ILE A 62 -5.26 -7.80 -5.68
CA ILE A 62 -6.54 -7.24 -6.14
C ILE A 62 -6.50 -7.04 -7.64
N ARG A 63 -7.44 -7.63 -8.36
CA ARG A 63 -7.44 -7.61 -9.81
C ARG A 63 -7.99 -6.30 -10.39
N PHE A 64 -7.28 -5.73 -11.37
CA PHE A 64 -7.81 -4.66 -12.24
C PHE A 64 -8.92 -5.22 -13.14
N LYS A 65 -10.02 -4.47 -13.30
CA LYS A 65 -11.09 -4.83 -14.24
C LYS A 65 -11.13 -3.90 -15.43
N GLU A 66 -11.40 -2.63 -15.19
CA GLU A 66 -11.59 -1.63 -16.24
C GLU A 66 -11.43 -0.21 -15.68
N VAL A 67 -11.29 0.76 -16.58
CA VAL A 67 -11.37 2.18 -16.30
C VAL A 67 -12.51 2.79 -17.10
N LEU A 68 -13.23 3.72 -16.48
CA LEU A 68 -14.38 4.40 -17.05
C LEU A 68 -14.21 5.90 -16.90
N LEU A 69 -14.62 6.64 -17.93
CA LEU A 69 -14.75 8.08 -17.82
C LEU A 69 -16.15 8.44 -17.32
N THR A 70 -16.20 9.41 -16.42
CA THR A 70 -17.44 10.08 -16.01
C THR A 70 -17.32 11.58 -16.31
N PRO A 71 -18.42 12.35 -16.26
CA PRO A 71 -18.35 13.79 -16.47
C PRO A 71 -17.32 14.48 -15.58
N THR A 72 -17.14 14.03 -14.34
CA THR A 72 -16.29 14.70 -13.32
C THR A 72 -15.05 13.91 -12.89
N HIS A 73 -15.02 12.59 -13.06
CA HIS A 73 -13.96 11.71 -12.53
C HIS A 73 -13.52 10.62 -13.53
N LEU A 74 -12.28 10.16 -13.37
CA LEU A 74 -11.81 8.86 -13.83
C LEU A 74 -12.18 7.80 -12.78
N ALA A 75 -12.94 6.78 -13.18
CA ALA A 75 -13.38 5.69 -12.32
C ALA A 75 -12.58 4.42 -12.62
N ILE A 76 -11.82 3.93 -11.65
CA ILE A 76 -10.99 2.73 -11.75
C ILE A 76 -11.72 1.59 -11.05
N VAL A 77 -12.16 0.59 -11.81
CA VAL A 77 -12.94 -0.57 -11.35
C VAL A 77 -12.00 -1.74 -11.07
N MET A 78 -12.13 -2.35 -9.89
CA MET A 78 -11.26 -3.42 -9.41
C MET A 78 -12.04 -4.49 -8.63
N GLU A 79 -11.42 -5.65 -8.44
CA GLU A 79 -11.94 -6.71 -7.56
C GLU A 79 -12.25 -6.18 -6.15
N TYR A 80 -13.38 -6.61 -5.60
CA TYR A 80 -13.74 -6.31 -4.22
C TYR A 80 -13.39 -7.51 -3.31
N ALA A 81 -12.59 -7.26 -2.28
CA ALA A 81 -12.26 -8.22 -1.24
C ALA A 81 -13.22 -8.06 -0.06
N ALA A 82 -14.23 -8.93 0.02
CA ALA A 82 -15.33 -8.82 0.98
C ALA A 82 -14.99 -9.23 2.43
N GLY A 83 -13.84 -9.87 2.66
CA GLY A 83 -13.39 -10.34 3.98
C GLY A 83 -12.77 -9.24 4.86
N GLY A 84 -12.68 -8.01 4.36
CA GLY A 84 -12.13 -6.87 5.10
C GLY A 84 -10.61 -6.89 5.19
N GLU A 85 -10.06 -6.14 6.15
CA GLU A 85 -8.62 -6.02 6.35
C GLU A 85 -8.05 -7.19 7.16
N LEU A 86 -6.85 -7.65 6.78
CA LEU A 86 -6.11 -8.65 7.54
C LEU A 86 -5.87 -8.18 8.99
N PHE A 87 -5.54 -6.89 9.16
CA PHE A 87 -5.28 -6.30 10.47
C PHE A 87 -6.51 -6.38 11.39
N ALA A 88 -7.71 -6.06 10.87
CA ALA A 88 -8.94 -6.18 11.64
C ALA A 88 -9.20 -7.62 12.12
N ARG A 89 -8.85 -8.62 11.29
CA ARG A 89 -8.93 -10.04 11.68
C ARG A 89 -7.93 -10.38 12.79
N ILE A 90 -6.69 -9.87 12.70
CA ILE A 90 -5.67 -10.05 13.75
C ILE A 90 -6.17 -9.44 15.06
N CYS A 91 -6.64 -8.19 15.05
CA CYS A 91 -7.19 -7.53 16.25
C CYS A 91 -8.35 -8.30 16.87
N SER A 92 -9.25 -8.83 16.03
CA SER A 92 -10.39 -9.63 16.50
C SER A 92 -9.96 -10.96 17.13
N ALA A 93 -8.90 -11.58 16.62
CA ALA A 93 -8.31 -12.80 17.19
C ALA A 93 -7.32 -12.52 18.34
N GLY A 94 -6.94 -11.26 18.55
CA GLY A 94 -5.78 -10.86 19.35
C GLY A 94 -4.46 -11.14 18.63
N ARG A 95 -4.21 -12.40 18.26
CA ARG A 95 -3.08 -12.86 17.46
C ARG A 95 -3.42 -14.19 16.79
N PHE A 96 -2.69 -14.54 15.73
CA PHE A 96 -2.83 -15.83 15.08
C PHE A 96 -1.96 -16.90 15.72
N SER A 97 -2.35 -18.15 15.46
CA SER A 97 -1.44 -19.27 15.63
C SER A 97 -0.30 -19.19 14.61
N GLU A 98 0.82 -19.87 14.88
CA GLU A 98 1.93 -19.93 13.92
C GLU A 98 1.51 -20.56 12.58
N ASP A 99 0.59 -21.53 12.61
CA ASP A 99 0.09 -22.18 11.39
C ASP A 99 -0.80 -21.25 10.55
N GLU A 100 -1.68 -20.47 11.20
CA GLU A 100 -2.50 -19.47 10.50
C GLU A 100 -1.65 -18.29 9.99
N ALA A 101 -0.67 -17.82 10.77
CA ALA A 101 0.28 -16.81 10.33
C ALA A 101 1.09 -17.31 9.12
N ARG A 102 1.52 -18.57 9.12
CA ARG A 102 2.21 -19.19 7.97
C ARG A 102 1.33 -19.24 6.74
N PHE A 103 0.07 -19.65 6.89
CA PHE A 103 -0.88 -19.73 5.79
C PHE A 103 -1.05 -18.38 5.07
N PHE A 104 -1.18 -17.27 5.81
CA PHE A 104 -1.23 -15.94 5.21
C PHE A 104 0.13 -15.46 4.70
N PHE A 105 1.21 -15.75 5.41
CA PHE A 105 2.56 -15.36 4.99
C PHE A 105 2.99 -16.03 3.68
N GLN A 106 2.63 -17.30 3.46
CA GLN A 106 2.86 -17.99 2.19
C GLN A 106 2.19 -17.28 1.01
N GLN A 107 0.95 -16.85 1.20
CA GLN A 107 0.20 -16.08 0.20
C GLN A 107 0.77 -14.68 -0.02
N LEU A 108 1.21 -14.02 1.05
CA LEU A 108 1.87 -12.72 0.99
C LEU A 108 3.16 -12.80 0.15
N ILE A 109 4.05 -13.73 0.50
CA ILE A 109 5.32 -13.92 -0.22
C ILE A 109 5.08 -14.36 -1.67
N SER A 110 4.08 -15.18 -1.94
CA SER A 110 3.69 -15.54 -3.30
C SER A 110 3.29 -14.30 -4.12
N GLY A 111 2.41 -13.44 -3.57
CA GLY A 111 2.00 -12.19 -4.22
C GLY A 111 3.15 -11.20 -4.41
N VAL A 112 3.98 -10.99 -3.38
CA VAL A 112 5.15 -10.09 -3.45
C VAL A 112 6.20 -10.61 -4.44
N SER A 113 6.47 -11.91 -4.43
CA SER A 113 7.39 -12.54 -5.40
C SER A 113 6.90 -12.34 -6.84
N TYR A 114 5.59 -12.40 -7.08
CA TYR A 114 5.02 -12.10 -8.39
C TYR A 114 5.21 -10.63 -8.77
N CYS A 115 4.91 -9.68 -7.89
CA CYS A 115 5.16 -8.25 -8.14
C CYS A 115 6.64 -8.00 -8.50
N HIS A 116 7.57 -8.59 -7.74
CA HIS A 116 9.00 -8.47 -7.99
C HIS A 116 9.43 -9.04 -9.35
N SER A 117 8.75 -10.07 -9.84
CA SER A 117 8.98 -10.65 -11.19
C SER A 117 8.44 -9.78 -12.32
N MET A 118 7.46 -8.92 -12.01
CA MET A 118 6.91 -7.89 -12.90
C MET A 118 7.63 -6.54 -12.74
N GLU A 119 8.78 -6.52 -12.04
CA GLU A 119 9.58 -5.32 -11.75
C GLU A 119 8.86 -4.24 -10.91
N ILE A 120 7.84 -4.63 -10.14
CA ILE A 120 7.07 -3.76 -9.22
C ILE A 120 7.51 -4.04 -7.77
N CYS A 121 7.87 -3.01 -6.99
CA CYS A 121 8.38 -3.13 -5.61
C CYS A 121 8.03 -1.93 -4.69
N HIS A 122 8.40 -2.01 -3.40
CA HIS A 122 8.06 -1.22 -2.19
C HIS A 122 7.70 0.25 -2.30
N ARG A 123 8.07 0.95 -3.36
CA ARG A 123 7.50 2.29 -3.53
C ARG A 123 5.96 2.21 -3.57
N ASP A 124 5.40 1.10 -4.05
CA ASP A 124 3.96 1.01 -4.31
C ASP A 124 3.25 -0.08 -3.48
N LEU A 125 3.97 -1.10 -2.99
CA LEU A 125 3.38 -2.17 -2.17
C LEU A 125 3.03 -1.70 -0.75
N LYS A 126 1.76 -1.36 -0.52
CA LYS A 126 1.22 -1.09 0.81
C LYS A 126 0.83 -2.39 1.50
N LEU A 127 1.80 -3.03 2.17
CA LEU A 127 1.53 -4.25 2.94
C LEU A 127 0.68 -4.02 4.20
N GLU A 128 0.58 -2.75 4.64
CA GLU A 128 -0.44 -2.26 5.58
C GLU A 128 -1.87 -2.50 5.07
N ASN A 129 -2.09 -2.45 3.75
CA ASN A 129 -3.40 -2.57 3.12
C ASN A 129 -3.59 -3.98 2.53
N THR A 130 -3.31 -5.01 3.32
CA THR A 130 -3.63 -6.39 2.96
C THR A 130 -5.08 -6.70 3.31
N LEU A 131 -5.85 -7.10 2.30
CA LEU A 131 -7.26 -7.46 2.42
C LEU A 131 -7.43 -8.98 2.43
N LEU A 132 -8.62 -9.42 2.78
CA LEU A 132 -9.06 -10.80 2.73
C LEU A 132 -10.25 -10.91 1.79
N ASP A 133 -10.30 -11.96 0.97
CA ASP A 133 -11.54 -12.29 0.27
C ASP A 133 -12.61 -12.81 1.25
N GLY A 134 -13.87 -12.77 0.83
CA GLY A 134 -15.00 -13.23 1.64
C GLY A 134 -15.20 -14.75 1.62
N SER A 135 -14.20 -15.52 1.20
CA SER A 135 -14.34 -16.97 1.09
C SER A 135 -14.26 -17.65 2.46
N PRO A 136 -14.76 -18.89 2.62
CA PRO A 136 -14.66 -19.63 3.89
C PRO A 136 -13.22 -19.89 4.34
N GLN A 137 -12.29 -19.96 3.38
CA GLN A 137 -10.85 -20.05 3.63
C GLN A 137 -10.17 -18.81 3.05
N PRO A 138 -10.11 -17.70 3.82
CA PRO A 138 -9.82 -16.39 3.25
C PRO A 138 -8.50 -16.32 2.52
N ARG A 139 -8.55 -15.85 1.28
CA ARG A 139 -7.36 -15.56 0.49
C ARG A 139 -6.88 -14.16 0.78
N LEU A 140 -5.58 -14.02 0.99
CA LEU A 140 -4.94 -12.73 1.12
C LEU A 140 -4.97 -12.01 -0.23
N LYS A 141 -5.32 -10.72 -0.22
CA LYS A 141 -5.37 -9.84 -1.38
C LYS A 141 -4.54 -8.60 -1.11
N ILE A 142 -3.39 -8.50 -1.77
CA ILE A 142 -2.56 -7.30 -1.76
C ILE A 142 -3.28 -6.22 -2.55
N CYS A 143 -3.55 -5.09 -1.91
CA CYS A 143 -4.17 -3.93 -2.52
C CYS A 143 -3.09 -2.88 -2.81
N ASP A 144 -2.65 -2.79 -4.07
CA ASP A 144 -1.59 -1.87 -4.50
C ASP A 144 -2.18 -0.72 -5.32
N PHE A 145 -2.58 0.39 -4.70
CA PHE A 145 -3.06 1.56 -5.45
C PHE A 145 -2.42 2.85 -4.97
N GLY A 146 -1.18 3.04 -5.42
CA GLY A 146 -0.28 4.17 -5.23
C GLY A 146 -0.74 5.54 -5.74
N TYR A 147 -2.02 5.79 -6.01
CA TYR A 147 -2.42 6.97 -6.81
C TYR A 147 -2.06 8.37 -6.24
N SER A 148 -1.40 8.54 -5.09
CA SER A 148 -0.43 9.64 -4.90
C SER A 148 0.86 9.14 -4.29
N LYS A 149 1.94 9.72 -4.80
CA LYS A 149 2.94 10.36 -3.94
C LYS A 149 3.06 11.85 -4.29
N SER A 150 2.61 12.71 -3.37
CA SER A 150 3.37 13.92 -3.08
C SER A 150 4.35 13.55 -1.96
N GLY A 151 5.56 14.07 -2.06
CA GLY A 151 6.75 13.55 -1.41
C GLY A 151 6.66 13.34 0.10
N LEU A 152 7.29 12.24 0.53
CA LEU A 152 7.99 12.05 1.81
C LEU A 152 7.28 12.23 3.15
N LEU A 153 6.14 12.91 3.28
CA LEU A 153 5.31 13.04 4.47
C LEU A 153 3.96 13.61 3.98
N HIS A 154 2.87 13.45 4.75
CA HIS A 154 1.53 14.01 4.50
C HIS A 154 0.53 13.11 3.74
N SER A 155 -0.07 12.18 4.50
CA SER A 155 -1.50 11.89 4.37
C SER A 155 -2.20 12.45 5.61
N GLN A 156 -3.29 13.21 5.42
CA GLN A 156 -4.02 13.88 6.49
C GLN A 156 -4.82 12.90 7.38
N PRO A 157 -5.16 13.30 8.62
CA PRO A 157 -5.33 12.41 9.76
C PRO A 157 -6.77 11.92 9.91
N LYS A 158 -7.09 10.76 9.32
CA LYS A 158 -8.23 9.93 9.76
C LYS A 158 -7.93 8.43 9.88
N SER A 159 -6.77 8.01 9.40
CA SER A 159 -6.00 6.88 9.92
C SER A 159 -4.57 7.40 10.07
N THR A 160 -3.88 6.99 11.12
CA THR A 160 -2.45 7.25 11.36
C THR A 160 -1.65 7.23 10.05
N VAL A 161 -0.83 8.26 9.84
CA VAL A 161 0.30 8.23 8.90
C VAL A 161 0.97 6.86 9.05
N GLY A 162 1.18 6.14 7.93
CA GLY A 162 1.57 4.73 7.87
C GLY A 162 2.49 4.31 9.02
N THR A 163 2.16 3.19 9.65
CA THR A 163 2.84 2.73 10.86
C THR A 163 4.34 2.64 10.57
N PRO A 164 5.19 3.48 11.20
CA PRO A 164 6.61 3.59 10.86
C PRO A 164 7.34 2.25 10.93
N ALA A 165 6.80 1.28 11.67
CA ALA A 165 7.33 -0.08 11.76
C ALA A 165 7.54 -0.75 10.39
N TYR A 166 6.70 -0.46 9.38
CA TYR A 166 6.87 -0.99 8.02
C TYR A 166 8.05 -0.37 7.27
N ILE A 167 8.57 0.76 7.71
CA ILE A 167 9.66 1.45 7.03
C ILE A 167 10.98 0.79 7.40
N ALA A 168 11.65 0.16 6.43
CA ALA A 168 12.95 -0.46 6.64
C ALA A 168 14.04 0.59 6.99
N PRO A 169 15.08 0.22 7.76
CA PRO A 169 16.13 1.16 8.21
C PRO A 169 16.80 1.94 7.07
N GLU A 170 17.07 1.30 5.95
CA GLU A 170 17.68 1.91 4.77
C GLU A 170 16.80 2.95 4.08
N VAL A 171 15.47 2.82 4.18
CA VAL A 171 14.51 3.79 3.64
C VAL A 171 14.52 5.07 4.46
N LEU A 172 14.80 4.98 5.76
CA LEU A 172 14.96 6.12 6.66
C LEU A 172 16.32 6.82 6.50
N ALA A 173 17.35 6.10 6.05
CA ALA A 173 18.73 6.54 6.04
C ALA A 173 19.23 7.00 4.66
N ARG A 174 18.69 6.45 3.56
CA ARG A 174 19.23 6.65 2.21
C ARG A 174 18.23 7.33 1.28
N LYS A 175 18.77 8.11 0.34
CA LYS A 175 18.00 8.61 -0.82
C LYS A 175 17.70 7.50 -1.84
N GLU A 176 18.57 6.50 -1.94
CA GLU A 176 18.44 5.36 -2.85
C GLU A 176 18.59 4.03 -2.10
N TYR A 177 17.71 3.07 -2.40
CA TYR A 177 17.66 1.74 -1.79
C TYR A 177 17.04 0.73 -2.75
N ASP A 178 17.30 -0.57 -2.52
CA ASP A 178 16.65 -1.66 -3.25
C ASP A 178 15.23 -1.90 -2.69
N GLY A 179 14.22 -1.51 -3.47
CA GLY A 179 12.82 -1.66 -3.06
C GLY A 179 12.41 -3.12 -2.79
N LYS A 180 13.00 -4.10 -3.49
CA LYS A 180 12.65 -5.52 -3.29
C LYS A 180 13.11 -6.01 -1.92
N ILE A 181 14.26 -5.54 -1.44
CA ILE A 181 14.77 -5.87 -0.10
C ILE A 181 14.00 -5.11 0.99
N SER A 182 13.55 -3.90 0.73
CA SER A 182 12.63 -3.18 1.63
C SER A 182 11.29 -3.90 1.79
N ASP A 183 10.73 -4.47 0.72
CA ASP A 183 9.49 -5.27 0.80
C ASP A 183 9.61 -6.47 1.74
N VAL A 184 10.79 -7.09 1.81
CA VAL A 184 11.04 -8.20 2.74
C VAL A 184 10.87 -7.76 4.20
N TRP A 185 11.36 -6.57 4.55
CA TRP A 185 11.16 -6.02 5.89
C TRP A 185 9.67 -5.87 6.21
N SER A 186 8.91 -5.26 5.29
CA SER A 186 7.47 -5.07 5.41
C SER A 186 6.69 -6.40 5.49
N CYS A 187 7.15 -7.44 4.80
CA CYS A 187 6.63 -8.80 4.98
C CYS A 187 6.90 -9.32 6.40
N GLY A 188 8.11 -9.12 6.92
CA GLY A 188 8.49 -9.48 8.29
C GLY A 188 7.65 -8.78 9.35
N VAL A 189 7.37 -7.48 9.17
CA VAL A 189 6.47 -6.73 10.04
C VAL A 189 5.07 -7.35 10.03
N THR A 190 4.54 -7.67 8.86
CA THR A 190 3.23 -8.35 8.74
C THR A 190 3.23 -9.70 9.45
N LEU A 191 4.29 -10.50 9.28
CA LEU A 191 4.45 -11.78 9.99
C LEU A 191 4.47 -11.60 11.51
N TYR A 192 5.24 -10.63 11.99
CA TYR A 192 5.33 -10.33 13.41
C TYR A 192 3.97 -9.92 13.98
N VAL A 193 3.25 -9.00 13.30
CA VAL A 193 1.93 -8.53 13.73
C VAL A 193 0.93 -9.70 13.77
N MET A 194 0.96 -10.61 12.81
CA MET A 194 0.13 -11.82 12.84
C MET A 194 0.44 -12.70 14.07
N LEU A 195 1.72 -12.86 14.43
CA LEU A 195 2.14 -13.73 15.54
C LEU A 195 1.93 -13.11 16.92
N VAL A 196 2.08 -11.79 17.03
CA VAL A 196 2.15 -11.07 18.31
C VAL A 196 0.89 -10.25 18.58
N GLY A 197 0.21 -9.76 17.55
CA GLY A 197 -0.92 -8.84 17.68
C GLY A 197 -0.53 -7.38 17.88
N ALA A 198 0.76 -7.06 17.81
CA ALA A 198 1.32 -5.72 17.98
C ALA A 198 2.49 -5.52 17.02
N TYR A 199 2.92 -4.26 16.82
CA TYR A 199 4.04 -3.95 15.94
C TYR A 199 5.41 -4.23 16.61
N PRO A 200 6.42 -4.68 15.83
CA PRO A 200 7.71 -5.13 16.39
C PRO A 200 8.56 -4.02 17.01
N PHE A 201 8.46 -2.80 16.51
CA PHE A 201 9.34 -1.68 16.90
C PHE A 201 8.62 -0.57 17.64
N GLU A 202 7.29 -0.68 17.80
CA GLU A 202 6.52 0.28 18.59
C GLU A 202 6.75 0.05 20.08
N ASP A 203 6.63 1.13 20.85
CA ASP A 203 6.68 1.03 22.30
C ASP A 203 5.29 0.70 22.85
N PRO A 204 5.11 -0.42 23.57
CA PRO A 204 3.81 -0.75 24.14
C PRO A 204 3.29 0.32 25.11
N GLU A 205 4.20 1.03 25.80
CA GLU A 205 3.87 2.09 26.75
C GLU A 205 3.62 3.45 26.07
N ASP A 206 4.21 3.67 24.89
CA ASP A 206 4.10 4.93 24.15
C ASP A 206 4.07 4.68 22.61
N PRO A 207 3.01 4.05 22.09
CA PRO A 207 2.94 3.62 20.69
C PRO A 207 2.89 4.79 19.70
N ARG A 208 2.56 6.00 20.18
CA ARG A 208 2.52 7.23 19.36
C ARG A 208 3.88 7.92 19.26
N ASN A 209 4.91 7.40 19.93
CA ASN A 209 6.25 7.95 19.90
C ASN A 209 7.00 7.48 18.65
N PHE A 210 6.78 8.23 17.57
CA PHE A 210 7.46 7.99 16.30
C PHE A 210 8.98 7.99 16.45
N ARG A 211 9.56 8.92 17.23
CA ARG A 211 11.01 9.00 17.43
C ARG A 211 11.58 7.72 18.05
N LYS A 212 10.96 7.24 19.13
CA LYS A 212 11.35 5.98 19.79
C LYS A 212 11.20 4.77 18.87
N THR A 213 10.15 4.74 18.06
CA THR A 213 9.94 3.68 17.06
C THR A 213 11.02 3.68 15.98
N ILE A 214 11.38 4.86 15.46
CA ILE A 214 12.47 5.02 14.49
C ILE A 214 13.82 4.59 15.08
N ASP A 215 14.10 4.95 16.33
CA ASP A 215 15.32 4.54 17.00
C ASP A 215 15.39 3.02 17.21
N ARG A 216 14.25 2.37 17.54
CA ARG A 216 14.16 0.91 17.61
C ARG A 216 14.34 0.24 16.24
N ILE A 217 13.78 0.80 15.17
CA ILE A 217 13.96 0.30 13.80
C ILE A 217 15.45 0.33 13.42
N ARG A 218 16.12 1.47 13.61
CA ARG A 218 17.55 1.65 13.27
C ARG A 218 18.46 0.68 14.01
N ASN A 219 18.14 0.38 15.26
CA ASN A 219 18.88 -0.56 16.09
C ASN A 219 18.34 -2.00 16.03
N VAL A 220 17.31 -2.25 15.22
CA VAL A 220 16.62 -3.55 15.08
C VAL A 220 16.19 -4.13 16.43
N GLN A 221 15.63 -3.28 17.29
CA GLN A 221 15.18 -3.64 18.62
C GLN A 221 13.72 -4.07 18.59
N TYR A 222 13.50 -5.38 18.49
CA TYR A 222 12.20 -6.04 18.67
C TYR A 222 12.35 -7.20 19.66
N PHE A 223 11.25 -7.63 20.27
CA PHE A 223 11.25 -8.76 21.19
C PHE A 223 10.00 -9.60 20.99
N LEU A 224 10.15 -10.93 20.99
CA LEU A 224 8.98 -11.82 21.04
C LEU A 224 8.56 -11.97 22.51
N PRO A 225 7.34 -11.57 22.90
CA PRO A 225 6.91 -11.72 24.29
C PRO A 225 6.86 -13.18 24.72
N ASP A 226 7.12 -13.47 26.00
CA ASP A 226 7.20 -14.84 26.55
C ASP A 226 5.91 -15.66 26.34
N TYR A 227 4.76 -14.99 26.26
CA TYR A 227 3.48 -15.63 25.99
C TYR A 227 3.32 -16.08 24.52
N VAL A 228 4.16 -15.59 23.61
CA VAL A 228 4.15 -15.92 22.18
C VAL A 228 5.10 -17.09 21.93
N ARG A 229 4.56 -18.31 21.97
CA ARG A 229 5.33 -19.53 21.66
C ARG A 229 5.36 -19.77 20.16
N VAL A 230 6.51 -19.50 19.54
CA VAL A 230 6.80 -19.87 18.15
C VAL A 230 7.92 -20.90 18.04
N SER A 231 8.05 -21.57 16.90
CA SER A 231 9.10 -22.53 16.59
C SER A 231 10.48 -21.87 16.44
N ALA A 232 11.54 -22.68 16.53
CA ALA A 232 12.90 -22.21 16.26
C ALA A 232 13.04 -21.70 14.81
N ASP A 233 12.42 -22.38 13.84
CA ASP A 233 12.43 -21.96 12.44
C ASP A 233 11.72 -20.61 12.25
N CYS A 234 10.63 -20.35 12.97
CA CYS A 234 9.93 -19.06 12.92
C CYS A 234 10.82 -17.92 13.44
N ARG A 235 11.48 -18.13 14.59
CA ARG A 235 12.43 -17.17 15.16
C ARG A 235 13.60 -16.93 14.22
N HIS A 236 14.13 -18.01 13.64
CA HIS A 236 15.22 -17.92 12.67
C HIS A 236 14.81 -17.08 11.45
N LEU A 237 13.65 -17.35 10.87
CA LEU A 237 13.15 -16.57 9.74
C LEU A 237 13.01 -15.07 10.07
N LEU A 238 12.40 -14.72 11.21
CA LEU A 238 12.28 -13.32 11.65
C LEU A 238 13.67 -12.67 11.85
N SER A 239 14.64 -13.39 12.42
CA SER A 239 16.01 -12.88 12.60
C SER A 239 16.76 -12.64 11.29
N GLN A 240 16.41 -13.39 10.24
CA GLN A 240 16.99 -13.24 8.90
C GLN A 240 16.31 -12.11 8.10
N ILE A 241 15.06 -11.78 8.44
CA ILE A 241 14.31 -10.65 7.85
C ILE A 241 14.65 -9.32 8.53
N PHE A 242 14.61 -9.28 9.86
CA PHE A 242 14.95 -8.09 10.63
C PHE A 242 16.47 -7.97 10.75
N VAL A 243 17.08 -7.53 9.65
CA VAL A 243 18.51 -7.24 9.53
C VAL A 243 18.64 -5.81 9.00
N ALA A 244 19.41 -4.97 9.71
CA ALA A 244 19.61 -3.56 9.38
C ALA A 244 20.33 -3.38 8.04
N ASP A 245 21.34 -4.21 7.78
CA ASP A 245 22.11 -4.19 6.54
C ASP A 245 21.29 -4.89 5.43
N PRO A 246 20.77 -4.16 4.44
CA PRO A 246 19.94 -4.75 3.39
C PRO A 246 20.70 -5.79 2.56
N SER A 247 22.04 -5.71 2.46
CA SER A 247 22.83 -6.69 1.71
C SER A 247 22.89 -8.07 2.39
N LYS A 248 22.58 -8.13 3.68
CA LYS A 248 22.57 -9.35 4.49
C LYS A 248 21.16 -9.85 4.79
N ARG A 249 20.13 -9.06 4.46
CA ARG A 249 18.73 -9.43 4.68
C ARG A 249 18.36 -10.56 3.73
N ILE A 250 17.65 -11.57 4.25
CA ILE A 250 17.22 -12.72 3.44
C ILE A 250 16.35 -12.28 2.25
N PRO A 251 16.65 -12.63 1.00
CA PRO A 251 15.81 -12.27 -0.13
C PRO A 251 14.63 -13.25 -0.28
N ILE A 252 13.57 -12.83 -0.98
CA ILE A 252 12.36 -13.64 -1.23
C ILE A 252 12.66 -15.08 -1.72
N PRO A 253 13.58 -15.32 -2.69
CA PRO A 253 13.91 -16.67 -3.13
C PRO A 253 14.43 -17.58 -2.01
N GLU A 254 15.12 -17.03 -1.02
CA GLU A 254 15.64 -17.80 0.12
C GLU A 254 14.56 -17.99 1.19
N ILE A 255 13.64 -17.02 1.39
CA ILE A 255 12.44 -17.21 2.22
C ILE A 255 11.63 -18.42 1.72
N LYS A 256 11.45 -18.54 0.40
CA LYS A 256 10.70 -19.64 -0.22
C LYS A 256 11.33 -21.02 -0.02
N LYS A 257 12.62 -21.08 0.29
CA LYS A 257 13.35 -22.32 0.63
C LYS A 257 13.43 -22.57 2.14
N HIS A 258 13.01 -21.61 2.95
CA HIS A 258 13.15 -21.68 4.39
C HIS A 258 12.26 -22.80 4.97
N PRO A 259 12.75 -23.63 5.92
CA PRO A 259 11.97 -24.74 6.50
C PRO A 259 10.62 -24.31 7.07
N TRP A 260 10.59 -23.17 7.76
CA TRP A 260 9.35 -22.58 8.26
C TRP A 260 8.33 -22.30 7.16
N PHE A 261 8.78 -21.81 6.01
CA PHE A 261 7.92 -21.46 4.87
C PHE A 261 7.42 -22.71 4.14
N LEU A 262 8.27 -23.72 3.97
CA LEU A 262 7.94 -24.95 3.25
C LEU A 262 6.95 -25.85 4.01
N LYS A 263 6.87 -25.71 5.33
CA LYS A 263 5.93 -26.48 6.15
C LYS A 263 4.49 -26.21 5.72
N ASN A 264 3.76 -27.28 5.39
CA ASN A 264 2.35 -27.24 4.98
C ASN A 264 2.07 -26.30 3.79
N LEU A 265 3.05 -26.09 2.88
CA LEU A 265 2.89 -25.21 1.73
C LEU A 265 1.73 -25.68 0.82
N PRO A 266 0.69 -24.85 0.56
CA PRO A 266 -0.43 -25.23 -0.29
C PRO A 266 0.02 -25.59 -1.71
N LYS A 267 -0.55 -26.68 -2.26
CA LYS A 267 -0.27 -27.15 -3.63
C LYS A 267 -0.53 -26.07 -4.67
N GLU A 268 -1.57 -25.26 -4.48
CA GLU A 268 -1.92 -24.17 -5.39
C GLU A 268 -0.78 -23.16 -5.55
N ILE A 269 -0.11 -22.77 -4.46
CA ILE A 269 1.05 -21.85 -4.52
C ILE A 269 2.20 -22.51 -5.30
N ILE A 270 2.45 -23.80 -5.06
CA ILE A 270 3.48 -24.56 -5.78
C ILE A 270 3.18 -24.60 -7.30
N GLU A 271 1.92 -24.79 -7.68
CA GLU A 271 1.47 -24.86 -9.08
C GLU A 271 1.55 -23.50 -9.77
N ILE A 272 1.10 -22.44 -9.11
CA ILE A 272 1.19 -21.06 -9.60
C ILE A 272 2.66 -20.67 -9.89
N GLU A 273 3.57 -21.07 -9.00
CA GLU A 273 5.00 -20.79 -9.18
C GLU A 273 5.61 -21.61 -10.32
N LYS A 274 5.27 -22.90 -10.43
CA LYS A 274 5.75 -23.78 -11.51
C LYS A 274 5.33 -23.29 -12.89
N THR A 275 4.15 -22.68 -13.00
CA THR A 275 3.63 -22.16 -14.26
C THR A 275 4.19 -20.77 -14.58
N ASN A 276 5.11 -20.23 -13.77
CA ASN A 276 5.56 -18.84 -13.85
C ASN A 276 4.36 -17.88 -13.94
N TYR A 277 3.32 -18.14 -13.17
CA TYR A 277 2.12 -17.31 -13.11
C TYR A 277 1.34 -17.22 -14.44
N LYS A 278 1.61 -18.09 -15.41
CA LYS A 278 0.99 -18.07 -16.75
C LYS A 278 -0.46 -18.58 -16.77
N GLU A 279 -0.88 -19.36 -15.78
CA GLU A 279 -2.19 -20.03 -15.78
C GLU A 279 -3.38 -19.19 -15.26
N ALA A 280 -3.18 -17.93 -14.83
CA ALA A 280 -4.29 -17.03 -14.44
C ALA A 280 -5.12 -16.51 -15.65
N GLY A 281 -5.24 -17.32 -16.70
CA GLY A 281 -5.60 -16.94 -18.08
C GLY A 281 -6.96 -17.39 -18.57
N ARG A 282 -8.02 -17.46 -17.73
CA ARG A 282 -9.39 -17.65 -18.26
C ARG A 282 -10.16 -16.36 -18.53
N ASP A 283 -9.83 -15.28 -17.85
CA ASP A 283 -10.50 -13.98 -18.04
C ASP A 283 -9.54 -12.99 -18.68
N GLN A 284 -9.58 -12.79 -19.99
CA GLN A 284 -8.80 -11.72 -20.62
C GLN A 284 -9.20 -10.35 -20.02
N PRO A 285 -8.27 -9.38 -19.90
CA PRO A 285 -8.63 -8.01 -19.52
C PRO A 285 -9.69 -7.50 -20.49
N THR A 286 -10.79 -6.94 -19.95
CA THR A 286 -11.93 -6.52 -20.77
C THR A 286 -11.63 -5.31 -21.66
N GLN A 287 -10.57 -4.56 -21.35
CA GLN A 287 -10.14 -3.38 -22.12
C GLN A 287 -8.71 -3.53 -22.62
N SER A 288 -8.47 -3.04 -23.84
CA SER A 288 -7.12 -2.96 -24.42
C SER A 288 -6.30 -1.84 -23.77
N VAL A 289 -4.99 -1.87 -23.94
CA VAL A 289 -4.11 -0.80 -23.42
C VAL A 289 -4.42 0.53 -24.12
N GLU A 290 -4.68 0.49 -25.44
CA GLU A 290 -5.02 1.66 -26.25
C GLU A 290 -6.33 2.30 -25.78
N GLU A 291 -7.33 1.49 -25.44
CA GLU A 291 -8.59 1.98 -24.90
C GLU A 291 -8.40 2.68 -23.56
N ILE A 292 -7.67 2.06 -22.63
CA ILE A 292 -7.36 2.63 -21.31
C ILE A 292 -6.61 3.95 -21.46
N MET A 293 -5.62 3.99 -22.34
CA MET A 293 -4.84 5.19 -22.63
C MET A 293 -5.68 6.32 -23.20
N ARG A 294 -6.62 6.01 -24.10
CA ARG A 294 -7.58 6.99 -24.63
C ARG A 294 -8.44 7.58 -23.52
N ILE A 295 -8.97 6.75 -22.63
CA ILE A 295 -9.80 7.19 -21.49
C ILE A 295 -9.00 8.07 -20.53
N ILE A 296 -7.77 7.67 -20.19
CA ILE A 296 -6.88 8.46 -19.33
C ILE A 296 -6.58 9.82 -19.95
N GLN A 297 -6.27 9.86 -21.24
CA GLN A 297 -5.96 11.11 -21.94
C GLN A 297 -7.16 12.06 -21.96
N GLU A 298 -8.37 11.54 -22.15
CA GLU A 298 -9.60 12.34 -22.07
C GLU A 298 -9.88 12.84 -20.64
N ALA A 299 -9.51 12.05 -19.63
CA ALA A 299 -9.68 12.41 -18.22
C ALA A 299 -8.73 13.53 -17.76
N LYS A 300 -7.59 13.75 -18.44
CA LYS A 300 -6.70 14.89 -18.18
C LYS A 300 -7.37 16.24 -18.44
N MET A 301 -8.43 16.27 -19.25
CA MET A 301 -9.24 17.47 -19.44
C MET A 301 -10.22 17.61 -18.25
N PRO A 302 -10.34 18.81 -17.64
CA PRO A 302 -11.31 19.05 -16.57
C PRO A 302 -12.72 18.63 -16.98
N GLY A 303 -13.44 18.03 -16.04
CA GLY A 303 -14.83 17.63 -16.25
C GLY A 303 -15.77 18.83 -16.44
N GLU A 304 -16.94 18.59 -17.03
CA GLU A 304 -18.03 19.57 -17.02
C GLU A 304 -18.49 19.76 -15.57
N ALA A 305 -18.01 20.80 -14.90
CA ALA A 305 -18.59 21.24 -13.65
C ALA A 305 -20.05 21.63 -13.93
N THR A 306 -20.99 21.06 -13.18
CA THR A 306 -22.41 21.43 -13.23
C THR A 306 -22.51 22.95 -13.03
N LYS A 307 -22.71 23.69 -14.12
CA LYS A 307 -23.02 25.12 -14.08
C LYS A 307 -24.45 25.26 -13.54
N VAL A 308 -24.63 25.27 -12.23
CA VAL A 308 -25.88 25.71 -11.60
C VAL A 308 -25.58 26.69 -10.48
N ALA A 309 -26.06 27.92 -10.71
CA ALA A 309 -26.15 29.10 -9.84
C ALA A 309 -24.83 29.83 -9.49
N GLY A 310 -24.60 31.10 -9.87
CA GLY A 310 -25.47 32.05 -10.55
C GLY A 310 -24.68 33.25 -11.07
N GLN A 311 -25.18 33.84 -12.15
CA GLN A 311 -24.80 35.18 -12.58
C GLN A 311 -25.24 36.18 -11.51
N GLY A 312 -24.33 37.01 -11.03
CA GLY A 312 -24.68 38.15 -10.18
C GLY A 312 -23.49 38.81 -9.52
N ALA A 313 -23.17 40.01 -10.02
CA ALA A 313 -22.37 41.08 -9.41
C ALA A 313 -20.85 41.06 -9.62
N ALA A 314 -20.43 42.10 -10.33
CA ALA A 314 -19.08 42.55 -10.59
C ALA A 314 -18.40 43.17 -9.35
N GLY A 315 -17.07 43.21 -9.38
CA GLY A 315 -16.27 44.23 -8.71
C GLY A 315 -15.33 43.72 -7.61
N ALA A 316 -14.05 43.55 -7.94
CA ALA A 316 -12.90 44.22 -7.30
C ALA A 316 -11.59 43.50 -7.67
N SER A 317 -10.59 44.32 -8.00
CA SER A 317 -9.16 44.04 -8.18
C SER A 317 -8.51 43.45 -6.91
N ASP A 318 -7.39 42.74 -6.92
CA ASP A 318 -6.06 43.16 -7.39
C ASP A 318 -5.09 41.95 -7.58
N PRO A 319 -3.93 42.16 -8.26
CA PRO A 319 -2.93 41.16 -8.63
C PRO A 319 -1.81 41.05 -7.59
N ASP A 320 -1.21 39.86 -7.43
CA ASP A 320 0.13 39.72 -6.87
C ASP A 320 0.79 38.44 -7.41
N ASP A 321 1.46 38.60 -8.55
CA ASP A 321 2.64 37.83 -8.94
C ASP A 321 3.83 38.81 -8.81
N MET A 322 4.69 38.64 -7.80
CA MET A 322 6.08 39.09 -7.90
C MET A 322 7.01 38.16 -7.12
N GLU A 323 7.97 37.65 -7.87
CA GLU A 323 9.20 36.99 -7.44
C GLU A 323 10.03 37.88 -6.50
N GLY A 324 10.83 37.25 -5.64
CA GLY A 324 11.79 37.93 -4.79
C GLY A 324 12.76 36.94 -4.15
N ASP A 325 13.79 36.54 -4.90
CA ASP A 325 15.04 35.99 -4.39
C ASP A 325 15.67 36.94 -3.37
N ILE A 326 16.05 36.43 -2.19
CA ILE A 326 17.10 37.05 -1.36
C ILE A 326 17.94 35.92 -0.74
N GLU A 327 19.11 35.71 -1.34
CA GLU A 327 20.25 35.02 -0.73
C GLU A 327 20.84 35.86 0.42
N SER A 328 21.42 35.14 1.37
CA SER A 328 22.55 35.51 2.24
C SER A 328 22.51 36.84 3.01
N GLU A 329 22.59 36.74 4.35
CA GLU A 329 23.76 37.28 5.03
C GLU A 329 23.95 36.64 6.41
N ILE A 330 25.20 36.25 6.63
CA ILE A 330 25.80 35.79 7.86
C ILE A 330 26.10 37.04 8.68
N ASP A 331 25.74 37.08 9.97
CA ASP A 331 26.66 37.72 10.90
C ASP A 331 26.63 37.10 12.29
N ALA A 332 27.83 36.94 12.81
CA ALA A 332 28.15 36.35 14.10
C ALA A 332 28.79 37.44 14.96
N SER A 333 28.24 37.69 16.14
CA SER A 333 28.90 38.27 17.33
C SER A 333 27.79 38.58 18.35
N GLY A 334 27.97 38.47 19.66
CA GLY A 334 29.10 38.18 20.52
C GLY A 334 28.59 38.38 21.96
N ASP A 335 29.17 37.63 22.88
CA ASP A 335 28.91 37.62 24.34
C ASP A 335 28.73 38.99 24.99
N TYR A 336 27.92 39.06 26.06
CA TYR A 336 28.25 39.89 27.23
C TYR A 336 27.66 39.31 28.54
N MET A 337 28.58 38.72 29.31
CA MET A 337 28.82 38.79 30.77
C MET A 337 27.79 38.38 31.84
N SER A 338 28.37 37.59 32.75
CA SER A 338 28.01 37.12 34.10
C SER A 338 28.02 38.18 35.20
N HIS A 339 27.17 38.01 36.23
CA HIS A 339 27.51 37.82 37.66
C HIS A 339 26.19 37.84 38.48
N ASP A 340 25.82 36.75 39.18
CA ASP A 340 26.21 36.32 40.56
C ASP A 340 25.55 37.15 41.67
N PRO A 341 25.31 36.58 42.88
CA PRO A 341 26.23 35.77 43.68
C PRO A 341 25.76 34.37 44.13
#